data_AF-A0A2V8RAC1-F1
#
_entry.id   AF-A0A2V8RAC1-F1
#
_cell.length_a   1.000
_cell.length_b   1.000
_cell.length_c   1.000
_cell.angle_alpha   90.00
_cell.angle_beta   90.00
_cell.angle_gamma   90.00
#
_symmetry.space_group_name_H-M   'P 1'
#
loop_
_entity.id
_entity.type
_entity.pdbx_description
1 polymer ?
#
loop_
_entity_poly.entity_id
_entity_poly.type
_entity_poly.pdbx_seq_one_letter_code
_entity_poly.pdbx_strand_id
1 'polypeptide(L)' 'MDIQIRRAQPDEAAVLTEIAHAAKRHWGYPENWIEHWQDDLTITPDFIATNEMYVAING' A
#
# COMPACT_ATOMS: atom_id res chain seq x y z
N MET A 1 14.43 -17.02 -4.49
CA MET A 1 13.78 -15.85 -3.86
C MET A 1 13.22 -16.35 -2.56
N ASP A 2 13.79 -15.90 -1.45
CA ASP A 2 13.17 -16.07 -0.15
C ASP A 2 12.23 -14.88 0.07
N ILE A 3 10.99 -15.14 0.48
CA ILE A 3 10.01 -14.10 0.76
C ILE A 3 9.59 -14.26 2.21
N GLN A 4 9.83 -13.21 3.00
CA GLN A 4 9.37 -13.14 4.37
C GLN A 4 8.11 -12.26 4.45
N ILE A 5 7.08 -12.76 5.13
CA ILE A 5 5.89 -11.99 5.47
C ILE A 5 6.00 -11.56 6.93
N ARG A 6 5.83 -10.26 7.19
CA ARG A 6 5.84 -9.69 8.54
C ARG A 6 4.79 -8.60 8.71
N ARG A 7 4.57 -8.20 9.95
CA ARG A 7 3.72 -7.05 10.27
C ARG A 7 4.24 -5.78 9.59
N ALA A 8 3.33 -5.01 9.03
CA ALA A 8 3.65 -3.67 8.52
C ALA A 8 3.93 -2.71 9.69
N GLN A 9 4.88 -1.80 9.49
CA GLN A 9 5.24 -0.76 10.45
C GLN A 9 4.64 0.59 10.02
N PRO A 10 4.26 1.47 10.97
CA PRO A 10 3.61 2.74 10.65
C PRO A 10 4.43 3.66 9.72
N ASP A 11 5.75 3.56 9.75
CA ASP A 11 6.67 4.31 8.86
C ASP A 11 6.67 3.80 7.41
N GLU A 12 6.09 2.62 7.14
CA GLU A 12 5.93 2.06 5.80
C GLU A 12 4.69 2.61 5.07
N ALA A 13 3.89 3.45 5.72
CA ALA A 13 2.65 4.02 5.17
C ALA A 13 2.84 4.69 3.79
N ALA A 14 3.92 5.47 3.63
CA ALA A 14 4.20 6.16 2.37
C ALA A 14 4.49 5.18 1.23
N VAL A 15 5.40 4.21 1.44
CA VAL A 15 5.75 3.23 0.39
C VAL A 15 4.58 2.30 0.06
N LEU A 16 3.76 1.94 1.06
CA LEU A 16 2.58 1.11 0.83
C LEU A 16 1.50 1.86 0.04
N THR A 17 1.36 3.17 0.26
CA THR A 17 0.50 4.04 -0.55
C THR A 17 0.98 4.04 -2.01
N GLU A 18 2.28 4.24 -2.25
CA GLU A 18 2.84 4.20 -3.60
C GLU A 18 2.59 2.86 -4.31
N ILE A 19 2.75 1.74 -3.58
CA ILE A 19 2.43 0.39 -4.10
C ILE A 19 0.95 0.27 -4.45
N ALA A 20 0.04 0.76 -3.60
CA ALA A 20 -1.40 0.71 -3.87
C ALA A 20 -1.75 1.45 -5.17
N HIS A 21 -1.23 2.67 -5.35
CA HIS A 21 -1.41 3.43 -6.59
C HIS A 21 -0.78 2.72 -7.81
N ALA A 22 0.46 2.23 -7.69
CA ALA A 22 1.14 1.53 -8.76
C ALA A 22 0.39 0.25 -9.20
N ALA A 23 -0.17 -0.51 -8.25
CA ALA A 23 -0.98 -1.69 -8.53
C ALA A 23 -2.26 -1.34 -9.32
N LYS A 24 -2.97 -0.26 -8.94
CA LYS A 24 -4.16 0.19 -9.68
C LYS A 24 -3.80 0.68 -11.10
N ARG A 25 -2.69 1.42 -11.26
CA ARG A 25 -2.20 1.81 -12.60
C ARG A 25 -1.83 0.59 -13.44
N HIS A 26 -1.17 -0.40 -12.85
CA HIS A 26 -0.81 -1.64 -13.55
C HIS A 26 -2.04 -2.40 -14.07
N TRP A 27 -3.16 -2.36 -13.37
CA TRP A 27 -4.43 -2.96 -13.82
C TRP A 27 -5.15 -2.13 -14.90
N GLY A 28 -4.61 -0.98 -15.28
CA GLY A 28 -5.14 -0.15 -16.36
C GLY A 28 -6.34 0.71 -15.97
N TYR A 29 -6.54 1.00 -14.69
CA TYR A 29 -7.55 1.98 -14.29
C TYR A 29 -7.20 3.38 -14.82
N PRO A 30 -8.19 4.14 -15.31
CA PRO A 30 -7.97 5.52 -15.75
C PRO A 30 -7.39 6.40 -14.64
N GLU A 31 -6.47 7.31 -14.97
CA GLU A 31 -5.81 8.17 -13.97
C GLU A 31 -6.83 9.02 -13.19
N ASN A 32 -7.89 9.51 -13.84
CA ASN A 32 -8.94 10.27 -13.16
C ASN A 32 -9.71 9.47 -12.12
N TRP A 33 -9.76 8.13 -12.24
CA TRP A 33 -10.33 7.28 -11.20
C TRP A 33 -9.36 7.11 -10.03
N ILE A 34 -8.08 6.97 -10.33
CA ILE A 34 -7.03 6.85 -9.32
C ILE A 34 -6.90 8.16 -8.51
N GLU A 35 -7.03 9.31 -9.18
CA GLU A 35 -7.14 10.62 -8.52
C GLU A 35 -8.38 10.71 -7.64
N HIS A 36 -9.53 10.21 -8.10
CA HIS A 36 -10.74 10.19 -7.30
C HIS A 36 -10.63 9.26 -6.07
N TRP A 37 -9.84 8.19 -6.17
CA TRP A 37 -9.55 7.26 -5.08
C TRP A 37 -8.31 7.65 -4.25
N GLN A 38 -7.76 8.85 -4.41
CA GLN A 38 -6.52 9.23 -3.75
C GLN A 38 -6.58 9.01 -2.23
N ASP A 39 -7.66 9.45 -1.58
CA ASP A 39 -7.83 9.28 -0.14
C ASP A 39 -8.01 7.80 0.25
N ASP A 40 -8.78 7.04 -0.52
CA ASP A 40 -9.02 5.60 -0.29
C ASP A 40 -7.76 4.74 -0.51
N LEU A 41 -6.85 5.19 -1.37
CA LEU A 41 -5.58 4.52 -1.66
C LEU A 41 -4.44 4.99 -0.75
N THR A 42 -4.67 6.02 0.07
CA THR A 42 -3.69 6.55 1.02
C THR A 42 -3.70 5.71 2.29
N ILE A 43 -2.61 4.97 2.51
CA ILE A 43 -2.37 4.23 3.73
C ILE A 43 -1.74 5.19 4.74
N THR A 44 -2.33 5.27 5.94
CA THR A 44 -1.83 6.14 7.02
C THR A 44 -1.10 5.33 8.10
N PRO A 45 -0.17 5.94 8.86
CA PRO A 45 0.48 5.28 9.99
C PRO A 45 -0.52 4.72 11.01
N ASP A 46 -1.57 5.48 11.31
CA ASP A 46 -2.65 5.06 12.21
C ASP A 46 -3.40 3.85 11.68
N PHE A 47 -3.71 3.82 10.38
CA PHE A 47 -4.35 2.67 9.75
C PHE A 47 -3.51 1.40 9.91
N ILE A 48 -2.19 1.49 9.75
CA ILE A 48 -1.28 0.36 9.97
C ILE A 48 -1.29 -0.09 11.44
N ALA A 49 -1.25 0.87 12.37
CA ALA A 49 -1.21 0.58 13.80
C ALA A 49 -2.48 -0.11 14.30
N THR A 50 -3.65 0.23 13.74
CA THR A 50 -4.95 -0.25 14.22
C THR A 50 -5.55 -1.41 13.45
N ASN A 51 -5.01 -1.79 12.28
CA ASN A 51 -5.59 -2.82 11.41
C ASN A 51 -4.63 -3.95 11.11
N GLU A 52 -5.14 -5.12 10.71
CA GLU A 52 -4.31 -6.28 10.38
C GLU A 52 -3.57 -6.16 9.04
N MET A 53 -2.47 -5.39 8.99
CA MET A 53 -1.67 -5.20 7.79
C MET A 53 -0.32 -5.93 7.82
N TYR A 54 0.07 -6.51 6.68
CA TYR A 54 1.30 -7.28 6.51
C TYR A 54 2.00 -6.87 5.21
N VAL A 55 3.33 -6.99 5.20
CA VAL A 55 4.18 -6.78 4.04
C VAL A 55 4.92 -8.05 3.68
N ALA A 56 5.17 -8.24 2.38
CA ALA A 56 6.09 -9.25 1.87
C ALA A 56 7.40 -8.55 1.48
N ILE A 57 8.51 -9.03 2.02
CA ILE A 57 9.85 -8.52 1.73
C ILE A 57 10.72 -9.65 1.19
N ASN A 58 11.67 -9.31 0.34
CA ASN A 58 12.72 -10.26 -0.02
C ASN A 58 13.64 -10.47 1.19
N GLY A 59 13.88 -11.74 1.54
CA GLY A 59 14.83 -12.16 2.56
C GLY A 59 16.29 -12.11 2.10
#